data_AF-A0A9E5Y5H3-F1
#
_entry.id   AF-A0A9E5Y5H3-F1
#
_cell.length_a   1.000
_cell.length_b   1.000
_cell.length_c   1.000
_cell.angle_alpha   90.00
_cell.angle_beta   90.00
_cell.angle_gamma   90.00
#
_symmetry.space_group_name_H-M   'P 1'
#
loop_
_entity.id
_entity.type
_entity.pdbx_description
1 polymer ?
#
loop_
_entity_poly.entity_id
_entity_poly.type
_entity_poly.pdbx_seq_one_letter_code
_entity_poly.pdbx_strand_id
1 'polypeptide(L)'
;MAGVVMLAVLVDPVKEPGIIVDRRAERLLAFLEKCAGAPEGAVALLFPKYAVLLKVLRGSGYVRRCWKPGKEPFWCPANKPLPTDETYEARCALGWFACRLYEAGGRLEGKEAAFRTGRRLPLAVVPPKPEGKEGIAVLTDGSSLGLVPQGWYYVAYGDLRERRLKECLKKKS
;
A
#
# COMPACT_ATOMS: atom_id res chain seq x y z
N MET A 1 -36.22 0.31 -3.47
CA MET A 1 -34.91 -0.20 -3.92
C MET A 1 -33.89 0.91 -3.74
N ALA A 2 -33.07 0.85 -2.68
CA ALA A 2 -31.99 1.81 -2.49
C ALA A 2 -30.90 1.50 -3.52
N GLY A 3 -30.72 2.37 -4.52
CA GLY A 3 -29.62 2.26 -5.45
C GLY A 3 -28.31 2.31 -4.66
N VAL A 4 -27.49 1.27 -4.78
CA VAL A 4 -26.13 1.29 -4.26
C VAL A 4 -25.39 2.36 -5.05
N VAL A 5 -25.24 3.55 -4.47
CA VAL A 5 -24.38 4.59 -5.03
C VAL A 5 -22.97 4.02 -4.98
N MET A 6 -22.46 3.55 -6.12
CA MET A 6 -21.03 3.24 -6.24
C MET A 6 -20.28 4.54 -6.04
N LEU A 7 -19.66 4.70 -4.88
CA LEU A 7 -18.87 5.88 -4.58
C LEU A 7 -17.54 5.78 -5.32
N ALA A 8 -17.42 6.55 -6.40
CA ALA A 8 -16.22 6.61 -7.22
C ALA A 8 -15.00 7.11 -6.42
N VAL A 9 -13.82 6.62 -6.76
CA VAL A 9 -12.55 7.16 -6.27
C VAL A 9 -12.41 8.61 -6.75
N LEU A 10 -12.37 9.52 -5.77
CA LEU A 10 -12.08 10.93 -5.98
C LEU A 10 -10.57 11.14 -5.97
N VAL A 11 -10.08 12.02 -6.85
CA VAL A 11 -8.65 12.26 -7.03
C VAL A 11 -8.40 13.75 -7.11
N ASP A 12 -7.33 14.21 -6.46
CA ASP A 12 -6.84 15.58 -6.66
C ASP A 12 -6.52 15.88 -8.14
N PRO A 13 -6.69 17.14 -8.59
CA PRO A 13 -6.37 17.52 -9.95
C PRO A 13 -4.89 17.30 -10.29
N VAL A 14 -4.62 17.07 -11.57
CA VAL A 14 -3.25 16.96 -12.10
C VAL A 14 -2.58 18.32 -12.03
N LYS A 15 -1.27 18.32 -11.75
CA LYS A 15 -0.41 19.50 -11.74
C LYS A 15 0.88 19.20 -12.49
N GLU A 16 1.49 20.23 -13.06
CA GLU A 16 2.82 20.12 -13.62
C GLU A 16 3.86 19.89 -12.51
N PRO A 17 4.83 18.98 -12.71
CA PRO A 17 5.89 18.74 -11.74
C PRO A 17 6.75 19.99 -11.50
N GLY A 18 6.92 20.35 -10.22
CA GLY A 18 7.82 21.42 -9.77
C GLY A 18 9.19 20.88 -9.32
N ILE A 19 9.90 21.63 -8.48
CA ILE A 19 11.17 21.20 -7.86
C ILE A 19 10.93 20.78 -6.41
N ILE A 20 11.47 19.63 -5.99
CA ILE A 20 11.53 19.22 -4.59
C ILE A 20 12.93 19.55 -4.05
N VAL A 21 13.00 20.40 -3.02
CA VAL A 21 14.26 20.74 -2.35
C VAL A 21 14.40 20.11 -0.94
N ASP A 22 13.31 19.58 -0.37
CA ASP A 22 13.34 18.89 0.93
C ASP A 22 13.69 17.41 0.74
N ARG A 23 14.88 17.01 1.21
CA ARG A 23 15.37 15.61 1.17
C ARG A 23 14.43 14.61 1.84
N ARG A 24 13.64 15.02 2.84
CA ARG A 24 12.67 14.12 3.50
C ARG A 24 11.46 13.88 2.61
N ALA A 25 11.01 14.91 1.88
CA ALA A 25 9.95 14.78 0.90
C ALA A 25 10.40 13.88 -0.25
N GLU A 26 11.64 14.03 -0.73
CA GLU A 26 12.25 13.14 -1.72
C GLU A 26 12.29 11.68 -1.25
N ARG A 27 12.73 11.43 -0.01
CA ARG A 27 12.73 10.08 0.57
C ARG A 27 11.33 9.47 0.66
N LEU A 28 10.33 10.26 1.04
CA LEU A 28 8.93 9.82 1.06
C LEU A 28 8.44 9.51 -0.36
N LEU A 29 8.72 10.36 -1.34
CA LEU A 29 8.38 10.12 -2.74
C LEU A 29 8.99 8.81 -3.24
N ALA A 30 10.30 8.62 -3.05
CA ALA A 30 10.99 7.40 -3.47
C ALA A 30 10.41 6.13 -2.83
N PHE A 31 9.94 6.21 -1.57
CA PHE A 31 9.21 5.12 -0.95
C PHE A 31 7.86 4.85 -1.64
N LEU A 32 7.04 5.89 -1.83
CA LEU A 32 5.74 5.77 -2.48
C LEU A 32 5.86 5.23 -3.91
N GLU A 33 6.87 5.64 -4.67
CA GLU A 33 7.13 5.14 -6.03
C GLU A 33 7.45 3.65 -6.07
N LYS A 34 8.13 3.12 -5.04
CA LYS A 34 8.44 1.68 -4.94
C LYS A 34 7.23 0.84 -4.60
N CYS A 35 6.36 1.32 -3.69
CA CYS A 35 5.14 0.60 -3.32
C CYS A 35 3.91 0.96 -4.15
N ALA A 36 4.08 1.84 -5.13
CA ALA A 36 3.00 2.44 -5.91
C ALA A 36 1.94 3.16 -5.05
N GLY A 37 2.37 3.80 -3.97
CA GLY A 37 1.53 4.59 -3.07
C GLY A 37 1.15 3.86 -1.79
N ALA A 38 0.67 4.63 -0.82
CA ALA A 38 0.26 4.09 0.47
C ALA A 38 -0.84 4.96 1.11
N PRO A 39 -1.68 4.39 1.99
CA PRO A 39 -2.61 5.17 2.78
C PRO A 39 -1.92 6.11 3.77
N GLU A 40 -2.59 7.21 4.10
CA GLU A 40 -2.02 8.27 4.92
C GLU A 40 -1.52 7.80 6.30
N GLY A 41 -2.31 7.01 7.02
CA GLY A 41 -1.94 6.42 8.30
C GLY A 41 -0.81 5.40 8.20
N ALA A 42 -0.69 4.70 7.07
CA ALA A 42 0.47 3.83 6.81
C ALA A 42 1.76 4.64 6.66
N VAL A 43 1.70 5.77 5.93
CA VAL A 43 2.83 6.70 5.78
C VAL A 43 3.22 7.30 7.14
N ALA A 44 2.24 7.62 7.98
CA ALA A 44 2.47 8.18 9.31
C ALA A 44 3.32 7.30 10.22
N LEU A 45 3.34 5.97 10.02
CA LEU A 45 4.19 5.05 10.76
C LEU A 45 5.69 5.29 10.54
N LEU A 46 6.06 5.70 9.32
CA LEU A 46 7.46 5.71 8.88
C LEU A 46 8.07 7.10 8.80
N PHE A 47 7.25 8.12 8.52
CA PHE A 47 7.72 9.45 8.18
C PHE A 47 7.23 10.48 9.21
N PRO A 48 8.11 10.97 10.10
CA PRO A 48 7.78 12.10 10.96
C PRO A 48 7.36 13.31 10.13
N LYS A 49 6.37 14.07 10.61
CA LYS A 49 5.81 15.24 9.90
C LYS A 49 5.24 14.90 8.51
N TYR A 50 4.76 13.65 8.31
CA TYR A 50 4.22 13.17 7.04
C TYR A 50 3.24 14.14 6.38
N ALA A 51 2.32 14.75 7.13
CA ALA A 51 1.31 15.66 6.58
C ALA A 51 1.93 16.86 5.83
N VAL A 52 3.01 17.44 6.38
CA VAL A 52 3.74 18.53 5.74
C VAL A 52 4.45 18.03 4.48
N LEU A 53 5.09 16.86 4.56
CA LEU A 53 5.81 16.26 3.42
C LEU A 53 4.85 15.92 2.27
N LEU A 54 3.69 15.33 2.57
CA LEU A 54 2.65 15.02 1.58
C LEU A 54 2.06 16.29 0.96
N LYS A 55 1.88 17.35 1.75
CA LYS A 55 1.46 18.66 1.24
C LYS A 55 2.49 19.25 0.28
N VAL A 56 3.79 19.16 0.60
CA VAL A 56 4.87 19.58 -0.31
C VAL A 56 4.80 18.79 -1.60
N LEU A 57 4.81 17.45 -1.53
CA LEU A 57 4.79 16.58 -2.70
C LEU A 57 3.56 16.83 -3.59
N ARG A 58 2.38 17.02 -2.99
CA ARG A 58 1.13 17.37 -3.68
C ARG A 58 1.18 18.76 -4.30
N GLY A 59 1.77 19.72 -3.59
CA GLY A 59 2.00 21.09 -4.07
C GLY A 59 2.88 21.10 -5.32
N SER A 60 3.93 20.27 -5.32
CA SER A 60 4.90 20.10 -6.41
C SER A 60 4.46 19.13 -7.52
N GLY A 61 3.25 18.57 -7.47
CA GLY A 61 2.73 17.71 -8.54
C GLY A 61 3.24 16.26 -8.57
N TYR A 62 4.02 15.82 -7.60
CA TYR A 62 4.62 14.47 -7.59
C TYR A 62 3.73 13.39 -6.97
N VAL A 63 2.75 13.77 -6.16
CA VAL A 63 1.75 12.85 -5.61
C VAL A 63 0.35 13.44 -5.71
N ARG A 64 -0.64 12.56 -5.81
CA ARG A 64 -2.06 12.88 -5.78
C ARG A 64 -2.74 12.15 -4.64
N ARG A 65 -3.57 12.85 -3.88
CA ARG A 65 -4.47 12.21 -2.92
C ARG A 65 -5.64 11.60 -3.69
N CYS A 66 -5.93 10.34 -3.42
CA CYS A 66 -7.05 9.59 -3.96
C CYS A 66 -7.89 9.09 -2.79
N TRP A 67 -9.20 9.29 -2.77
CA TRP A 67 -10.04 8.88 -1.63
C TRP A 67 -11.41 8.38 -2.07
N LYS A 68 -11.97 7.46 -1.28
CA LYS A 68 -13.39 7.10 -1.32
C LYS A 68 -14.06 7.65 -0.05
N PRO A 69 -15.29 8.16 -0.12
CA PRO A 69 -16.02 8.57 1.08
C PRO A 69 -16.07 7.45 2.13
N GLY A 70 -15.75 7.79 3.38
CA GLY A 70 -15.68 6.82 4.48
C GLY A 70 -14.43 5.93 4.49
N LYS A 71 -13.49 6.12 3.57
CA LYS A 71 -12.21 5.40 3.51
C LYS A 71 -11.03 6.33 3.74
N GLU A 72 -9.94 5.76 4.21
CA GLU A 72 -8.68 6.47 4.42
C GLU A 72 -8.12 7.01 3.10
N PRO A 73 -7.57 8.23 3.04
CA PRO A 73 -6.92 8.75 1.85
C PRO A 73 -5.70 7.92 1.43
N PHE A 74 -5.59 7.64 0.14
CA PHE A 74 -4.48 6.97 -0.50
C PHE A 74 -3.61 7.98 -1.25
N TRP A 75 -2.31 7.97 -1.00
CA TRP A 75 -1.35 8.88 -1.63
C TRP A 75 -0.63 8.17 -2.78
N CYS A 76 -1.01 8.53 -4.01
CA CYS A 76 -0.51 7.92 -5.24
C CYS A 76 0.59 8.78 -5.88
N PRO A 77 1.78 8.22 -6.18
CA PRO A 77 2.77 8.89 -7.03
C PRO A 77 2.21 9.25 -8.41
N ALA A 78 2.65 10.36 -8.97
CA ALA A 78 2.22 10.82 -10.30
C ALA A 78 2.66 9.88 -11.43
N ASN A 79 3.80 9.19 -11.27
CA ASN A 79 4.33 8.22 -12.24
C ASN A 79 3.71 6.81 -12.14
N LYS A 80 2.65 6.64 -11.33
CA LYS A 80 1.91 5.38 -11.22
C LYS A 80 0.47 5.57 -11.72
N PRO A 81 -0.15 4.50 -12.23
CA PRO A 81 -1.58 4.52 -12.53
C PRO A 81 -2.38 4.96 -11.30
N LEU A 82 -3.50 5.65 -11.51
CA LEU A 82 -4.43 5.99 -10.44
C LEU A 82 -5.18 4.74 -9.94
N PRO A 83 -5.58 4.69 -8.66
CA PRO A 83 -6.44 3.62 -8.19
C PRO A 83 -7.84 3.79 -8.81
N THR A 84 -8.40 2.66 -9.25
CA THR A 84 -9.81 2.54 -9.67
C THR A 84 -10.66 2.07 -8.50
N ASP A 85 -11.98 2.03 -8.66
CA ASP A 85 -12.90 1.56 -7.63
C ASP A 85 -12.62 0.11 -7.21
N GLU A 86 -12.24 -0.73 -8.16
CA GLU A 86 -11.94 -2.16 -7.96
C GLU A 86 -10.57 -2.37 -7.31
N THR A 87 -9.61 -1.49 -7.60
CA THR A 87 -8.22 -1.65 -7.15
C THR A 87 -7.90 -0.87 -5.87
N TYR A 88 -8.79 0.02 -5.44
CA TYR A 88 -8.54 0.94 -4.32
C TYR A 88 -8.14 0.21 -3.03
N GLU A 89 -8.95 -0.74 -2.58
CA GLU A 89 -8.71 -1.49 -1.34
C GLU A 89 -7.44 -2.34 -1.45
N ALA A 90 -7.24 -3.00 -2.60
CA ALA A 90 -6.04 -3.80 -2.83
C ALA A 90 -4.76 -2.96 -2.75
N ARG A 91 -4.79 -1.74 -3.30
CA ARG A 91 -3.66 -0.80 -3.23
C ARG A 91 -3.45 -0.25 -1.83
N CYS A 92 -4.51 0.01 -1.08
CA CYS A 92 -4.39 0.39 0.31
C CYS A 92 -3.75 -0.72 1.15
N ALA A 93 -4.20 -1.97 0.96
CA ALA A 93 -3.65 -3.13 1.63
C ALA A 93 -2.16 -3.35 1.29
N LEU A 94 -1.79 -3.21 0.02
CA LEU A 94 -0.39 -3.26 -0.42
C LEU A 94 0.46 -2.16 0.21
N GLY A 95 -0.05 -0.93 0.26
CA GLY A 95 0.63 0.21 0.87
C GLY A 95 0.88 0.00 2.37
N TRP A 96 -0.13 -0.48 3.11
CA TRP A 96 0.02 -0.85 4.51
C TRP A 96 1.05 -1.97 4.71
N PHE A 97 1.01 -3.01 3.87
CA PHE A 97 2.00 -4.08 3.92
C PHE A 97 3.41 -3.55 3.67
N ALA A 98 3.60 -2.72 2.63
CA ALA A 98 4.88 -2.12 2.31
C ALA A 98 5.42 -1.26 3.46
N CYS A 99 4.55 -0.49 4.13
CA CYS A 99 4.93 0.30 5.30
C CYS A 99 5.40 -0.60 6.46
N ARG A 100 4.65 -1.65 6.78
CA ARG A 100 5.01 -2.61 7.83
C ARG A 100 6.26 -3.42 7.50
N LEU A 101 6.47 -3.76 6.24
CA LEU A 101 7.69 -4.41 5.77
C LEU A 101 8.89 -3.48 5.94
N TYR A 102 8.76 -2.21 5.60
CA TYR A 102 9.81 -1.23 5.77
C TYR A 102 10.13 -0.95 7.25
N GLU A 103 9.10 -0.87 8.10
CA GLU A 103 9.23 -0.78 9.56
C GLU A 103 10.06 -1.97 10.11
N ALA A 104 9.85 -3.17 9.57
CA ALA A 104 10.61 -4.38 9.92
C ALA A 104 12.02 -4.44 9.27
N GLY A 105 12.44 -3.42 8.55
CA GLY A 105 13.75 -3.35 7.86
C GLY A 105 13.79 -4.08 6.51
N GLY A 106 12.66 -4.51 5.97
CA GLY A 106 12.52 -5.03 4.62
C GLY A 106 12.19 -3.92 3.62
N ARG A 107 11.89 -4.31 2.37
CA ARG A 107 11.45 -3.39 1.32
C ARG A 107 10.66 -4.12 0.24
N LEU A 108 9.73 -3.40 -0.38
CA LEU A 108 9.03 -3.90 -1.55
C LEU A 108 9.86 -3.59 -2.81
N GLU A 109 10.12 -4.61 -3.63
CA GLU A 109 10.78 -4.49 -4.92
C GLU A 109 9.89 -5.13 -5.99
N GLY A 110 9.17 -4.31 -6.76
CA GLY A 110 8.20 -4.81 -7.73
C GLY A 110 7.09 -5.61 -7.05
N LYS A 111 6.96 -6.89 -7.41
CA LYS A 111 5.98 -7.82 -6.83
C LYS A 111 6.59 -8.71 -5.73
N GLU A 112 7.71 -8.32 -5.13
CA GLU A 112 8.40 -9.12 -4.13
C GLU A 112 8.61 -8.36 -2.82
N ALA A 113 8.45 -9.08 -1.71
CA ALA A 113 8.89 -8.65 -0.40
C ALA A 113 10.34 -9.10 -0.16
N ALA A 114 11.27 -8.15 -0.13
CA ALA A 114 12.67 -8.40 0.21
C ALA A 114 12.88 -8.17 1.71
N PHE A 115 13.24 -9.23 2.43
CA PHE A 115 13.51 -9.19 3.87
C PHE A 115 14.98 -8.89 4.15
N ARG A 116 15.26 -8.34 5.34
CA ARG A 116 16.63 -8.06 5.80
C ARG A 116 17.53 -9.31 5.84
N THR A 117 16.94 -10.49 5.99
CA THR A 117 17.65 -11.79 5.95
C THR A 117 18.17 -12.15 4.56
N GLY A 118 17.84 -11.38 3.51
CA GLY A 118 18.15 -11.68 2.12
C GLY A 118 17.09 -12.53 1.42
N ARG A 119 16.13 -13.10 2.17
CA ARG A 119 15.01 -13.85 1.59
C ARG A 119 14.10 -12.90 0.80
N ARG A 120 13.73 -13.32 -0.41
CA ARG A 120 12.75 -12.63 -1.27
C ARG A 120 11.56 -13.56 -1.47
N LEU A 121 10.35 -13.05 -1.30
CA LEU A 121 9.12 -13.81 -1.50
C LEU A 121 8.19 -13.07 -2.44
N PRO A 122 7.54 -13.75 -3.40
CA PRO A 122 6.53 -13.12 -4.24
C PRO A 122 5.36 -12.66 -3.35
N LEU A 123 4.82 -11.49 -3.66
CA LEU A 123 3.71 -10.85 -2.96
C LEU A 123 2.50 -10.77 -3.87
N ALA A 124 1.35 -11.21 -3.36
CA ALA A 124 0.06 -11.08 -4.01
C ALA A 124 -0.94 -10.41 -3.06
N VAL A 125 -1.80 -9.54 -3.60
CA VAL A 125 -2.98 -9.06 -2.89
C VAL A 125 -4.16 -9.89 -3.37
N VAL A 126 -4.91 -10.46 -2.43
CA VAL A 126 -5.98 -11.43 -2.71
C VAL A 126 -7.34 -10.77 -2.49
N PRO A 127 -8.31 -10.94 -3.42
CA PRO A 127 -8.23 -11.65 -4.71
C PRO A 127 -7.45 -10.86 -5.79
N PRO A 128 -6.82 -11.53 -6.79
CA PRO A 128 -6.99 -12.94 -7.22
C PRO A 128 -6.16 -13.98 -6.46
N LYS A 129 -6.37 -15.27 -6.79
CA LYS A 129 -5.63 -16.41 -6.23
C LYS A 129 -4.12 -16.28 -6.54
N PRO A 130 -3.23 -16.40 -5.54
CA PRO A 130 -1.79 -16.39 -5.77
C PRO A 130 -1.30 -17.64 -6.52
N GLU A 131 -0.27 -17.47 -7.33
CA GLU A 131 0.40 -18.55 -8.09
C GLU A 131 1.77 -18.87 -7.50
N GLY A 132 2.13 -20.15 -7.48
CA GLY A 132 3.44 -20.63 -7.01
C GLY A 132 3.39 -21.43 -5.71
N LYS A 133 4.55 -21.95 -5.30
CA LYS A 133 4.69 -22.87 -4.16
C LYS A 133 4.81 -22.16 -2.81
N GLU A 134 5.36 -20.95 -2.79
CA GLU A 134 5.46 -20.12 -1.59
C GLU A 134 5.44 -18.64 -1.94
N GLY A 135 5.00 -17.80 -1.00
CA GLY A 135 4.86 -16.37 -1.17
C GLY A 135 4.16 -15.73 0.02
N ILE A 136 3.78 -14.46 -0.14
CA ILE A 136 3.00 -13.71 0.84
C ILE A 136 1.71 -13.25 0.19
N ALA A 137 0.58 -13.52 0.84
CA ALA A 137 -0.74 -13.07 0.45
C ALA A 137 -1.24 -11.98 1.40
N VAL A 138 -1.54 -10.79 0.88
CA VAL A 138 -2.24 -9.74 1.63
C VAL A 138 -3.72 -9.87 1.36
N LEU A 139 -4.48 -10.22 2.39
CA LEU A 139 -5.93 -10.42 2.30
C LEU A 139 -6.64 -9.08 2.50
N THR A 140 -7.39 -8.61 1.50
CA THR A 140 -8.23 -7.42 1.65
C THR A 140 -9.43 -7.69 2.56
N ASP A 141 -9.89 -8.94 2.62
CA ASP A 141 -10.94 -9.44 3.50
C ASP A 141 -10.63 -10.86 4.03
N GLY A 142 -11.28 -11.24 5.14
CA GLY A 142 -11.07 -12.55 5.77
C GLY A 142 -11.64 -13.72 4.96
N SER A 143 -12.65 -13.49 4.13
CA SER A 143 -13.25 -14.51 3.25
C SER A 143 -12.28 -15.04 2.20
N SER A 144 -11.30 -14.25 1.81
CA SER A 144 -10.32 -14.60 0.78
C SER A 144 -9.24 -15.59 1.23
N LEU A 145 -9.20 -15.98 2.51
CA LEU A 145 -8.22 -16.93 3.02
C LEU A 145 -8.27 -18.29 2.28
N GLY A 146 -9.45 -18.70 1.81
CA GLY A 146 -9.64 -19.94 1.05
C GLY A 146 -8.81 -19.98 -0.25
N LEU A 147 -8.54 -18.82 -0.86
CA LEU A 147 -7.78 -18.70 -2.11
C LEU A 147 -6.27 -18.85 -1.92
N VAL A 148 -5.74 -18.62 -0.71
CA VAL A 148 -4.31 -18.72 -0.43
C VAL A 148 -3.87 -20.19 -0.53
N PRO A 149 -2.81 -20.55 -1.28
CA PRO A 149 -2.31 -21.92 -1.32
C PRO A 149 -1.68 -22.36 0.01
N GLN A 150 -1.63 -23.67 0.29
CA GLN A 150 -0.83 -24.20 1.40
C GLN A 150 0.65 -23.84 1.22
N GLY A 151 1.36 -23.62 2.32
CA GLY A 151 2.77 -23.22 2.33
C GLY A 151 3.02 -21.71 2.21
N TRP A 152 2.02 -20.93 1.77
CA TRP A 152 2.10 -19.48 1.71
C TRP A 152 1.99 -18.83 3.08
N TYR A 153 2.62 -17.66 3.22
CA TYR A 153 2.33 -16.75 4.31
C TYR A 153 1.14 -15.87 3.93
N TYR A 154 0.36 -15.45 4.91
CA TYR A 154 -0.72 -14.50 4.70
C TYR A 154 -0.81 -13.48 5.82
N VAL A 155 -1.43 -12.35 5.51
CA VAL A 155 -1.70 -11.28 6.46
C VAL A 155 -3.03 -10.61 6.12
N ALA A 156 -3.86 -10.34 7.13
CA ALA A 156 -5.08 -9.58 6.94
C ALA A 156 -4.81 -8.08 6.90
N TYR A 157 -5.48 -7.37 5.99
CA TYR A 157 -5.36 -5.92 5.86
C TYR A 157 -5.69 -5.18 7.17
N GLY A 158 -6.74 -5.61 7.89
CA GLY A 158 -7.08 -5.03 9.20
C GLY A 158 -5.93 -5.11 10.21
N ASP A 159 -5.28 -6.27 10.31
CA ASP A 159 -4.18 -6.50 11.27
C ASP A 159 -2.98 -5.58 11.02
N LEU A 160 -2.69 -5.24 9.75
CA LEU A 160 -1.59 -4.35 9.39
C LEU A 160 -1.75 -2.93 9.95
N ARG A 161 -2.99 -2.49 10.21
CA ARG A 161 -3.26 -1.17 10.77
C ARG A 161 -2.89 -1.08 12.25
N GLU A 162 -2.99 -2.19 12.96
CA GLU A 162 -2.91 -2.21 14.42
C GLU A 162 -1.60 -2.81 14.94
N ARG A 163 -1.00 -3.75 14.20
CA ARG A 163 0.09 -4.60 14.71
C ARG A 163 1.31 -4.58 13.81
N ARG A 164 2.47 -4.97 14.37
CA ARG A 164 3.73 -5.07 13.61
C ARG A 164 3.68 -6.28 12.67
N LEU A 165 4.44 -6.23 11.57
CA LEU A 165 4.43 -7.28 10.54
C LEU A 165 4.61 -8.71 11.09
N LYS A 166 5.51 -8.90 12.07
CA LYS A 166 5.80 -10.21 12.67
C LYS A 166 4.58 -10.83 13.36
N GLU A 167 3.70 -10.00 13.91
CA GLU A 167 2.49 -10.45 14.62
C GLU A 167 1.35 -10.77 13.65
N CYS A 168 1.34 -10.14 12.48
CA CYS A 168 0.29 -10.32 11.47
C CYS A 168 0.58 -11.47 10.50
N LEU A 169 1.86 -11.80 10.27
CA LEU A 169 2.27 -12.80 9.28
C LEU A 169 2.02 -14.23 9.81
N LYS A 170 1.12 -14.96 9.16
CA LYS A 170 0.76 -16.34 9.50
C LYS A 170 1.10 -17.27 8.34
N LYS A 171 1.50 -18.51 8.63
CA LYS A 171 1.72 -19.53 7.57
C LYS A 171 0.45 -20.34 7.40
N LYS A 172 0.03 -20.55 6.15
CA LYS A 172 -1.07 -21.45 5.81
C LYS A 172 -0.55 -22.90 5.81
N SER A 173 -1.01 -23.67 6.79
CA SER A 173 -0.86 -25.12 6.90
C SER A 173 -1.94 -25.83 6.10
#